data_AF-J2J6N0-F1
#
_entry.id   AF-J2J6N0-F1
#
_cell.length_a   1.000
_cell.length_b   1.000
_cell.length_c   1.000
_cell.angle_alpha   90.00
_cell.angle_beta   90.00
_cell.angle_gamma   90.00
#
_symmetry.space_group_name_H-M   'P 1'
#
loop_
_entity.id
_entity.type
_entity.pdbx_description
1 polymer ?
#
loop_
_entity_poly.entity_id
_entity_poly.type
_entity_poly.pdbx_seq_one_letter_code
_entity_poly.pdbx_strand_id
1 'polypeptide(L)' 'MKYLLDTNVVSELRKVGDGKADANVTKWVGAQDSNDLFISAITILEIERG' A
#
# COMPACT_ATOMS: atom_id res chain seq x y z
N MET A 1 14.31 -6.23 -0.53
CA MET A 1 14.04 -6.15 -1.99
C MET A 1 13.17 -4.93 -2.17
N LYS A 2 13.41 -4.08 -3.18
CA LYS A 2 12.69 -2.81 -3.31
C LYS A 2 11.37 -3.01 -4.06
N TYR A 3 10.28 -2.42 -3.56
CA TYR A 3 8.95 -2.51 -4.15
C TYR A 3 8.40 -1.12 -4.45
N LEU A 4 7.84 -0.94 -5.64
CA LEU A 4 7.01 0.21 -5.98
C LEU A 4 5.55 -0.21 -5.83
N LEU A 5 4.83 0.42 -4.90
CA LEU A 5 3.45 0.11 -4.58
C LEU A 5 2.50 0.81 -5.54
N ASP A 6 1.53 0.03 -6.02
CA ASP A 6 0.42 0.51 -6.84
C ASP A 6 -0.72 1.06 -5.96
N THR A 7 -1.63 1.81 -6.57
CA THR A 7 -2.77 2.46 -5.91
C THR A 7 -3.68 1.47 -5.19
N ASN A 8 -3.83 0.26 -5.70
CA ASN A 8 -4.63 -0.79 -5.05
C ASN A 8 -4.05 -1.21 -3.69
N VAL A 9 -2.72 -1.37 -3.62
CA VAL A 9 -2.05 -1.76 -2.36
C VAL A 9 -2.16 -0.63 -1.34
N VAL A 10 -1.93 0.61 -1.77
CA VAL A 10 -2.05 1.78 -0.87
C VAL A 10 -3.50 1.95 -0.39
N SER A 11 -4.48 1.69 -1.25
CA SER A 11 -5.90 1.73 -0.89
C SER A 11 -6.28 0.66 0.14
N GLU A 12 -5.72 -0.54 0.06
CA GLU A 12 -5.87 -1.58 1.08
C GLU A 12 -5.19 -1.19 2.40
N LEU A 13 -3.99 -0.59 2.35
CA LEU A 13 -3.29 -0.14 3.55
C LEU A 13 -4.08 0.93 4.33
N ARG A 14 -4.86 1.77 3.65
CA ARG A 14 -5.78 2.73 4.31
C ARG A 14 -6.89 2.05 5.10
N LYS A 15 -7.29 0.83 4.73
CA LYS A 15 -8.34 0.04 5.42
C LYS A 15 -7.81 -0.76 6.61
N VAL A 16 -6.49 -0.82 6.81
CA VAL A 16 -5.87 -1.61 7.89
C VAL A 16 -6.31 -1.08 9.26
N GLY A 17 -6.37 0.24 9.43
CA GLY A 17 -6.84 0.86 10.68
C GLY A 17 -8.28 0.51 11.04
N ASP A 18 -9.11 0.25 10.02
CA ASP A 18 -10.52 -0.13 10.18
C ASP A 18 -10.73 -1.65 10.29
N GLY A 19 -9.66 -2.45 10.22
CA GLY A 19 -9.71 -3.91 10.23
C GLY A 19 -10.35 -4.53 8.97
N LYS A 20 -10.45 -3.76 7.88
CA LYS A 20 -11.12 -4.17 6.62
C LYS A 20 -10.17 -4.48 5.47
N ALA A 21 -8.87 -4.32 5.68
CA ALA A 21 -7.87 -4.61 4.67
C ALA A 21 -7.79 -6.11 4.37
N ASP A 22 -7.46 -6.45 3.14
CA ASP A 22 -7.17 -7.83 2.76
C ASP A 22 -6.01 -8.41 3.61
N ALA A 23 -6.25 -9.60 4.16
CA ALA A 23 -5.32 -10.26 5.07
C ALA A 23 -3.99 -10.65 4.39
N ASN A 24 -4.01 -10.98 3.10
CA ASN A 24 -2.81 -11.33 2.36
C ASN A 24 -1.96 -10.09 2.06
N VAL A 25 -2.60 -8.96 1.71
CA VAL A 25 -1.90 -7.68 1.52
C VAL A 25 -1.25 -7.23 2.83
N THR A 26 -1.98 -7.28 3.93
CA THR A 26 -1.47 -6.91 5.26
C THR A 26 -0.30 -7.79 5.67
N LYS A 27 -0.41 -9.12 5.48
CA LYS A 27 0.66 -10.07 5.79
C LYS A 27 1.90 -9.85 4.93
N TRP A 28 1.73 -9.57 3.64
CA TRP A 28 2.85 -9.33 2.73
C TRP A 28 3.58 -8.04 3.06
N VAL A 29 2.85 -6.92 3.25
CA VAL A 29 3.45 -5.62 3.61
C VAL A 29 4.13 -5.71 4.98
N GLY A 30 3.50 -6.35 5.97
CA GLY A 30 4.08 -6.52 7.30
C GLY A 30 5.36 -7.37 7.35
N ALA A 31 5.67 -8.10 6.28
CA ALA A 31 6.93 -8.84 6.15
C ALA A 31 8.04 -8.05 5.44
N GLN A 32 7.77 -6.84 4.95
CA GLN A 32 8.75 -5.98 4.28
C GLN A 32 9.30 -4.90 5.24
N ASP A 33 10.54 -4.48 5.01
CA ASP A 33 11.07 -3.26 5.63
C ASP A 33 10.41 -2.03 4.99
N SER A 34 9.95 -1.08 5.79
CA SER A 34 9.31 0.14 5.28
C SER A 34 10.22 0.98 4.38
N ASN A 35 11.55 0.92 4.56
CA ASN A 35 12.52 1.62 3.72
C ASN A 35 12.67 1.01 2.32
N ASP A 36 12.14 -0.21 2.13
CA ASP A 36 12.11 -0.90 0.85
C ASP A 36 10.79 -0.69 0.09
N LEU A 37 9.84 0.06 0.66
CA LEU A 37 8.52 0.35 0.08
C LEU A 37 8.45 1.78 -0.45
N PHE A 38 8.13 1.93 -1.73
CA PHE A 38 8.06 3.21 -2.42
C PHE A 38 6.69 3.39 -3.09
N ILE A 39 6.28 4.64 -3.33
CA ILE A 39 5.12 4.98 -4.17
C ILE A 39 5.56 5.93 -5.27
N SER A 40 4.83 5.94 -6.39
CA SER A 40 5.08 6.90 -7.48
C SER A 40 4.24 8.16 -7.28
N ALA A 41 4.67 9.28 -7.89
CA ALA A 41 3.84 10.49 -7.95
C ALA A 41 2.50 10.25 -8.66
N ILE A 42 2.42 9.27 -9.57
CA ILE A 42 1.17 8.87 -10.24
C ILE A 42 0.22 8.18 -9.25
N THR A 43 0.75 7.30 -8.39
CA THR A 43 -0.02 6.65 -7.32
C THR A 43 -0.66 7.69 -6.40
N ILE A 44 0.06 8.79 -6.11
CA ILE A 44 -0.51 9.92 -5.34
C ILE A 44 -1.65 10.59 -6.10
N LEU A 45 -1.43 10.94 -7.38
CA LEU A 45 -2.44 11.56 -8.24
C LEU A 45 -3.73 10.73 -8.33
N GLU A 46 -3.60 9.41 -8.42
CA GLU A 46 -4.74 8.49 -8.49
C GLU A 46 -5.52 8.46 -7.18
N ILE A 47 -4.82 8.45 -6.03
CA ILE A 47 -5.44 8.51 -4.70
C ILE A 47 -6.15 9.85 -4.46
N GLU A 48 -5.66 10.96 -5.01
CA GLU A 48 -6.32 12.27 -4.89
C GLU A 48 -7.57 12.41 -5.77
N ARG A 49 -7.63 11.65 -6.87
CA ARG A 49 -8.79 11.66 -7.78
C ARG A 49 -9.90 10.69 -7.38
N GLY A 50 -9.58 9.65 -6.61
CA GLY A 50 -10.51 8.64 -6.10
C GLY A 50 -11.04 8.94 -4.71
#